data_AF-A0AB36ZXU8-F1
#
_entry.id   AF-A0AB36ZXU8-F1
#
_cell.length_a   1.000
_cell.length_b   1.000
_cell.length_c   1.000
_cell.angle_alpha   90.00
_cell.angle_beta   90.00
_cell.angle_gamma   90.00
#
_symmetry.space_group_name_H-M   'P 1'
#
loop_
_entity.id
_entity.type
_entity.pdbx_description
1 polymer ?
#
loop_
_entity_poly.entity_id
_entity_poly.type
_entity_poly.pdbx_seq_one_letter_code
_entity_poly.pdbx_strand_id
1 'polypeptide(L)'
;MENFVLIIIAILIGYALQKFKIFSQETPIILNQYIIYISLPAIILLQVPKLNISIDIIIPAVIAWFVMLLSAGVVLLFSKYFKWSKEITGSLLLVAVLSNSSIAGIPLLNTYIGEKAIPYVIIYDQLGTFIALATYGTLITALYSNNKKTTPRIIVQKVITFPPFMSLIVAFCFLGVEFPPLVTSILKDFSYTLIPVALVAVGLQLKFKMPKSDLQPLSIALIIKLIIGPIIAYFVAVLFGWQHTLASDVSILEAGMSPMITAGAIAAMVGLAPRLSTAIVGYGIVISFLTTYVISRIL
;
A
#
# COMPACT_ATOMS: atom_id res chain seq x y z
N MET A 1 -4.97 18.27 -14.55
CA MET A 1 -6.45 18.19 -14.46
C MET A 1 -6.94 16.83 -14.94
N GLU A 2 -6.54 16.37 -16.14
CA GLU A 2 -6.98 15.09 -16.72
C GLU A 2 -6.71 13.85 -15.83
N ASN A 3 -5.51 13.75 -15.22
CA ASN A 3 -5.18 12.61 -14.35
C ASN A 3 -6.08 12.50 -13.09
N PHE A 4 -6.53 13.64 -12.54
CA PHE A 4 -7.47 13.64 -11.41
C PHE A 4 -8.89 13.25 -11.84
N VAL A 5 -9.31 13.69 -13.03
CA VAL A 5 -10.59 13.30 -13.62
C VAL A 5 -10.63 11.79 -13.84
N LEU A 6 -9.54 11.19 -14.33
CA LEU A 6 -9.42 9.73 -14.48
C LEU A 6 -9.60 9.00 -13.15
N ILE A 7 -8.94 9.45 -12.07
CA ILE A 7 -9.07 8.86 -10.73
C ILE A 7 -10.54 8.85 -10.30
N ILE A 8 -11.20 10.00 -10.35
CA ILE A 8 -12.59 10.14 -9.90
C ILE A 8 -13.51 9.28 -10.74
N ILE A 9 -13.41 9.34 -12.08
CA ILE A 9 -14.28 8.58 -12.98
C ILE A 9 -14.09 7.08 -12.79
N ALA A 10 -12.84 6.58 -12.76
CA ALA A 10 -12.57 5.15 -12.63
C ALA A 10 -13.10 4.58 -11.31
N ILE A 11 -12.93 5.31 -10.20
CA ILE A 11 -13.47 4.92 -8.89
C ILE A 11 -15.00 4.95 -8.89
N LEU A 12 -15.61 5.99 -9.46
CA LEU A 12 -17.07 6.09 -9.56
C LEU A 12 -17.66 4.97 -10.42
N ILE A 13 -16.99 4.59 -11.52
CA ILE A 13 -17.36 3.43 -12.33
C ILE A 13 -17.31 2.16 -11.47
N GLY A 14 -16.19 1.91 -10.78
CA GLY A 14 -16.06 0.75 -9.89
C GLY A 14 -17.14 0.71 -8.81
N TYR A 15 -17.43 1.86 -8.19
CA TYR A 15 -18.47 1.97 -7.17
C TYR A 15 -19.87 1.74 -7.74
N ALA A 16 -20.19 2.29 -8.92
CA ALA A 16 -21.45 2.06 -9.60
C ALA A 16 -21.64 0.58 -9.94
N LEU A 17 -20.62 -0.07 -10.52
CA LEU A 17 -20.63 -1.50 -10.83
C LEU A 17 -20.91 -2.35 -9.58
N GLN A 18 -20.32 -1.99 -8.43
CA GLN A 18 -20.59 -2.68 -7.17
C GLN A 18 -22.01 -2.41 -6.67
N LYS A 19 -22.47 -1.16 -6.70
CA LYS A 19 -23.79 -0.74 -6.19
C LYS A 19 -24.92 -1.42 -6.96
N PHE A 20 -24.78 -1.52 -8.28
CA PHE A 20 -25.75 -2.20 -9.15
C PHE A 20 -25.54 -3.72 -9.21
N LYS A 21 -24.54 -4.26 -8.49
CA LYS A 21 -24.20 -5.70 -8.47
C LYS A 21 -24.02 -6.28 -9.89
N ILE A 22 -23.48 -5.47 -10.81
CA ILE A 22 -23.23 -5.89 -12.20
C ILE A 22 -22.16 -6.97 -12.22
N PHE A 23 -21.14 -6.82 -11.37
CA PHE A 23 -20.06 -7.77 -11.19
C PHE A 23 -20.19 -8.55 -9.88
N SER A 24 -19.59 -9.74 -9.86
CA SER A 24 -19.56 -10.59 -8.66
C SER A 24 -18.77 -9.91 -7.53
N GLN A 25 -19.05 -10.29 -6.28
CA GLN A 25 -18.35 -9.74 -5.12
C GLN A 25 -16.86 -10.11 -5.08
N GLU A 26 -16.44 -11.11 -5.86
CA GLU A 26 -15.05 -11.57 -5.98
C GLU A 26 -14.24 -10.76 -7.00
N THR A 27 -14.91 -10.00 -7.87
CA THR A 27 -14.27 -9.24 -8.94
C THR A 27 -13.11 -8.35 -8.48
N PRO A 28 -13.20 -7.58 -7.37
CA PRO A 28 -12.03 -6.80 -6.93
C PRO A 28 -10.82 -7.66 -6.57
N ILE A 29 -11.03 -8.89 -6.07
CA ILE A 29 -9.93 -9.84 -5.78
C ILE A 29 -9.26 -10.26 -7.09
N ILE A 30 -10.05 -10.60 -8.10
CA ILE A 30 -9.56 -11.00 -9.43
C ILE A 30 -8.80 -9.84 -10.10
N LEU A 31 -9.31 -8.61 -10.04
CA LEU A 31 -8.62 -7.45 -10.60
C LEU A 31 -7.30 -7.15 -9.86
N ASN A 32 -7.27 -7.29 -8.53
CA ASN A 32 -6.02 -7.17 -7.78
C ASN A 32 -5.02 -8.27 -8.14
N GLN A 33 -5.48 -9.51 -8.39
CA GLN A 33 -4.62 -10.59 -8.89
C GLN A 33 -4.07 -10.26 -10.29
N TYR A 34 -4.90 -9.77 -11.21
CA TYR A 34 -4.44 -9.30 -12.51
C TYR A 34 -3.32 -8.26 -12.35
N ILE A 35 -3.50 -7.27 -11.48
CA ILE A 35 -2.46 -6.26 -11.19
C ILE A 35 -1.18 -6.92 -10.66
N ILE A 36 -1.28 -7.79 -9.66
CA ILE A 36 -0.13 -8.43 -8.99
C ILE A 36 0.65 -9.36 -9.93
N TYR A 37 -0.04 -10.09 -10.80
CA TYR A 37 0.60 -11.11 -11.65
C TYR A 37 1.01 -10.59 -13.02
N ILE A 38 0.44 -9.48 -13.50
CA ILE A 38 0.65 -8.98 -14.86
C ILE A 38 1.13 -7.53 -14.83
N SER A 39 0.28 -6.59 -14.42
CA SER A 39 0.57 -5.16 -14.59
C SER A 39 1.74 -4.67 -13.74
N LEU A 40 1.83 -5.14 -12.49
CA LEU A 40 2.86 -4.73 -11.54
C LEU A 40 4.24 -5.33 -11.90
N PRO A 41 4.38 -6.62 -12.25
CA PRO A 41 5.59 -7.15 -12.87
C PRO A 41 6.05 -6.35 -14.08
N ALA A 42 5.13 -5.99 -14.98
CA ALA A 42 5.44 -5.22 -16.18
C ALA A 42 5.95 -3.81 -15.86
N ILE A 43 5.30 -3.08 -14.95
CA ILE A 43 5.74 -1.73 -14.58
C ILE A 43 7.07 -1.75 -13.81
N ILE A 44 7.32 -2.78 -13.00
CA ILE A 44 8.59 -2.95 -12.28
C ILE A 44 9.73 -3.14 -13.27
N LEU A 45 9.59 -4.07 -14.21
CA LEU A 45 10.58 -4.29 -15.26
C LEU A 45 10.73 -3.04 -16.15
N LEU A 46 9.67 -2.28 -16.39
CA LEU A 46 9.75 -1.07 -17.22
C LEU A 46 10.45 0.11 -16.52
N GLN A 47 10.23 0.30 -15.22
CA GLN A 47 10.59 1.54 -14.52
C GLN A 47 11.83 1.41 -13.64
N VAL A 48 12.06 0.26 -12.98
CA VAL A 48 13.21 0.07 -12.08
C VAL A 48 14.55 0.13 -12.82
N PRO A 49 14.73 -0.44 -14.04
CA PRO A 49 15.99 -0.34 -14.80
C PRO A 49 16.46 1.09 -15.07
N LYS A 50 15.54 2.06 -15.07
CA LYS A 50 15.82 3.48 -15.31
C LYS A 50 16.37 4.20 -14.08
N LEU A 51 16.45 3.53 -12.92
CA LEU A 51 17.04 4.11 -11.72
C LEU A 51 18.55 4.28 -11.89
N ASN A 52 19.05 5.43 -11.47
CA ASN A 52 20.48 5.65 -11.29
C ASN A 52 20.90 5.02 -9.96
N ILE A 53 22.03 4.31 -9.96
CA ILE A 53 22.61 3.77 -8.72
C ILE A 53 23.03 4.95 -7.84
N SER A 54 22.21 5.23 -6.81
CA SER A 54 22.46 6.26 -5.82
C SER A 54 21.95 5.81 -4.46
N ILE A 55 22.33 6.54 -3.42
CA ILE A 55 21.80 6.33 -2.07
C ILE A 55 20.27 6.54 -2.03
N ASP A 56 19.71 7.32 -2.95
CA ASP A 56 18.28 7.62 -2.99
C ASP A 56 17.42 6.38 -3.18
N ILE A 57 17.97 5.31 -3.77
CA ILE A 57 17.26 4.04 -3.95
C ILE A 57 16.86 3.45 -2.58
N ILE A 58 17.68 3.58 -1.54
CA ILE A 58 17.39 2.95 -0.24
C ILE A 58 16.48 3.80 0.65
N ILE A 59 16.40 5.10 0.41
CA ILE A 59 15.63 6.05 1.22
C ILE A 59 14.19 5.58 1.46
N PRO A 60 13.42 5.14 0.43
CA PRO A 60 12.05 4.71 0.64
C PRO A 60 11.92 3.46 1.51
N ALA A 61 12.85 2.50 1.36
CA ALA A 61 12.87 1.31 2.20
C ALA A 61 13.11 1.69 3.67
N VAL A 62 14.11 2.53 3.95
CA VAL A 62 14.43 2.96 5.32
C VAL A 62 13.24 3.69 5.95
N ILE A 63 12.65 4.66 5.24
CA ILE A 63 11.48 5.40 5.72
C ILE A 63 10.31 4.46 5.99
N ALA A 64 10.02 3.51 5.09
CA ALA A 64 8.95 2.54 5.27
C ALA A 64 9.10 1.73 6.58
N TRP A 65 10.30 1.25 6.89
CA TRP A 65 10.57 0.49 8.12
C TRP A 65 10.44 1.35 9.38
N PHE A 66 10.93 2.59 9.37
CA PHE A 66 10.73 3.51 10.50
C PHE A 66 9.27 3.85 10.73
N VAL A 67 8.53 4.20 9.67
CA VAL A 67 7.08 4.46 9.73
C VAL A 67 6.38 3.24 10.31
N MET A 68 6.69 2.04 9.82
CA MET A 68 6.06 0.81 10.31
C MET A 68 6.32 0.58 11.80
N LEU A 69 7.58 0.62 12.24
CA LEU A 69 7.95 0.34 13.63
C LEU A 69 7.35 1.36 14.60
N LEU A 70 7.41 2.65 14.25
CA LEU A 70 6.90 3.73 15.08
C LEU A 70 5.36 3.75 15.10
N SER A 71 4.70 3.56 13.96
CA SER A 71 3.23 3.43 13.91
C SER A 71 2.74 2.21 14.69
N ALA A 72 3.45 1.07 14.64
CA ALA A 72 3.13 -0.09 15.47
C ALA A 72 3.26 0.24 16.97
N GLY A 73 4.30 0.97 17.37
CA GLY A 73 4.46 1.48 18.73
C GLY A 73 3.28 2.35 19.16
N VAL A 74 2.86 3.29 18.30
CA VAL A 74 1.70 4.16 18.55
C VAL A 74 0.40 3.35 18.70
N VAL A 75 0.18 2.33 17.87
CA VAL A 75 -0.97 1.42 18.01
C VAL A 75 -0.95 0.71 19.37
N LEU A 76 0.20 0.20 19.83
CA LEU A 76 0.32 -0.46 21.13
C LEU A 76 0.07 0.50 22.30
N LEU A 77 0.54 1.75 22.21
CA LEU A 77 0.28 2.78 23.20
C LEU A 77 -1.22 3.07 23.32
N PHE A 78 -1.90 3.30 22.19
CA PHE A 78 -3.34 3.53 22.18
C PHE A 78 -4.13 2.30 22.61
N SER A 79 -3.69 1.10 22.24
CA SER A 79 -4.29 -0.16 22.69
C SER A 79 -4.26 -0.28 24.21
N LYS A 80 -3.15 0.09 24.85
CA LYS A 80 -3.04 0.07 26.32
C LYS A 80 -3.92 1.14 26.96
N TYR A 81 -3.94 2.35 26.39
CA TYR A 81 -4.70 3.48 26.90
C TYR A 81 -6.22 3.25 26.83
N PHE A 82 -6.72 2.81 25.67
CA PHE A 82 -8.15 2.55 25.44
C PHE A 82 -8.60 1.14 25.84
N LYS A 83 -7.66 0.28 26.30
CA LYS A 83 -7.92 -1.10 26.74
C LYS A 83 -8.65 -1.93 25.67
N TRP A 84 -8.22 -1.81 24.42
CA TRP A 84 -8.79 -2.58 23.32
C TRP A 84 -8.57 -4.08 23.48
N SER A 85 -9.50 -4.87 22.94
CA SER A 85 -9.37 -6.33 22.91
C SER A 85 -8.21 -6.76 22.02
N LYS A 86 -7.74 -7.98 22.22
CA LYS A 86 -6.65 -8.58 21.43
C LYS A 86 -6.97 -8.55 19.92
N GLU A 87 -8.21 -8.79 19.55
CA GLU A 87 -8.68 -8.82 18.16
C GLU A 87 -8.60 -7.43 17.52
N ILE A 88 -9.02 -6.37 18.25
CA ILE A 88 -8.94 -4.99 17.76
C ILE A 88 -7.48 -4.57 17.64
N THR A 89 -6.64 -4.85 18.64
CA THR A 89 -5.22 -4.52 18.61
C THR A 89 -4.51 -5.21 17.46
N GLY A 90 -4.73 -6.52 17.28
CA GLY A 90 -4.17 -7.28 16.17
C GLY A 90 -4.63 -6.75 14.81
N SER A 91 -5.90 -6.38 14.67
CA SER A 91 -6.42 -5.73 13.47
C SER A 91 -5.68 -4.42 13.18
N LEU A 92 -5.57 -3.52 14.17
CA LEU A 92 -4.95 -2.21 14.01
C LEU A 92 -3.46 -2.30 13.69
N LEU A 93 -2.74 -3.25 14.31
CA LEU A 93 -1.34 -3.52 14.00
C LEU A 93 -1.15 -3.94 12.54
N LEU A 94 -2.15 -4.55 11.91
CA LEU A 94 -2.11 -4.84 10.48
C LEU A 94 -2.52 -3.63 9.62
N VAL A 95 -3.72 -3.07 9.84
CA VAL A 95 -4.33 -2.11 8.91
C VAL A 95 -3.94 -0.64 9.15
N ALA A 96 -3.55 -0.25 10.36
CA ALA A 96 -3.10 1.11 10.64
C ALA A 96 -1.61 1.32 10.33
N VAL A 97 -0.87 0.23 10.14
CA VAL A 97 0.58 0.23 9.98
C VAL A 97 0.96 0.04 8.50
N LEU A 98 0.46 -1.01 7.86
CA LEU A 98 0.85 -1.36 6.48
C LEU A 98 0.14 -0.47 5.44
N SER A 99 0.92 0.16 4.55
CA SER A 99 0.39 0.98 3.43
C SER A 99 -0.03 0.14 2.25
N ASN A 100 -1.09 0.58 1.57
CA ASN A 100 -1.42 0.15 0.22
C ASN A 100 -0.58 0.92 -0.81
N SER A 101 0.71 0.58 -0.89
CA SER A 101 1.68 1.35 -1.66
C SER A 101 1.52 1.16 -3.17
N SER A 102 1.69 -0.06 -3.71
CA SER A 102 1.61 -0.21 -5.17
C SER A 102 0.20 -0.05 -5.77
N ILE A 103 -0.86 -0.53 -5.12
CA ILE A 103 -2.21 -0.52 -5.72
C ILE A 103 -2.86 0.87 -5.61
N ALA A 104 -2.72 1.57 -4.48
CA ALA A 104 -3.26 2.93 -4.33
C ALA A 104 -2.22 4.03 -4.62
N GLY A 105 -0.97 3.83 -4.20
CA GLY A 105 0.11 4.79 -4.34
C GLY A 105 0.53 5.04 -5.79
N ILE A 106 0.72 4.01 -6.64
CA ILE A 106 1.13 4.21 -8.05
C ILE A 106 0.15 5.15 -8.81
N PRO A 107 -1.17 4.92 -8.82
CA PRO A 107 -2.12 5.84 -9.47
C PRO A 107 -2.03 7.29 -8.96
N LEU A 108 -1.89 7.46 -7.64
CA LEU A 108 -1.89 8.78 -7.01
C LEU A 108 -0.57 9.51 -7.21
N LEU A 109 0.56 8.86 -6.98
CA LEU A 109 1.87 9.48 -7.12
C LEU A 109 2.22 9.73 -8.58
N ASN A 110 1.77 8.88 -9.50
CA ASN A 110 1.85 9.20 -10.92
C ASN A 110 1.03 10.46 -11.27
N THR A 111 -0.09 10.69 -10.59
CA THR A 111 -0.88 11.91 -10.78
C THR A 111 -0.24 13.14 -10.16
N TYR A 112 0.38 13.02 -8.99
CA TYR A 112 0.96 14.14 -8.24
C TYR A 112 2.35 14.53 -8.75
N ILE A 113 3.20 13.54 -9.03
CA ILE A 113 4.63 13.72 -9.29
C ILE A 113 5.00 13.27 -10.73
N GLY A 114 4.25 12.34 -11.30
CA GLY A 114 4.53 11.74 -12.62
C GLY A 114 5.29 10.42 -12.54
N GLU A 115 5.62 9.86 -13.71
CA GLU A 115 6.21 8.51 -13.82
C GLU A 115 7.53 8.36 -13.04
N LYS A 116 8.27 9.46 -12.82
CA LYS A 116 9.51 9.49 -12.04
C LYS A 116 9.36 9.05 -10.58
N ALA A 117 8.15 9.09 -10.02
CA ALA A 117 7.88 8.59 -8.67
C ALA A 117 7.81 7.06 -8.60
N ILE A 118 7.40 6.41 -9.70
CA ILE A 118 7.04 4.99 -9.72
C ILE A 118 8.17 4.07 -9.25
N PRO A 119 9.44 4.26 -9.67
CA PRO A 119 10.53 3.46 -9.14
C PRO A 119 10.64 3.52 -7.61
N TYR A 120 10.54 4.72 -7.02
CA TYR A 120 10.63 4.88 -5.56
C TYR A 120 9.43 4.30 -4.83
N VAL A 121 8.22 4.36 -5.42
CA VAL A 121 7.03 3.66 -4.91
C VAL A 121 7.25 2.15 -4.87
N ILE A 122 7.80 1.59 -5.96
CA ILE A 122 8.13 0.17 -6.05
C ILE A 122 9.12 -0.22 -4.96
N ILE A 123 10.15 0.61 -4.70
CA ILE A 123 11.10 0.31 -3.63
C ILE A 123 10.44 0.37 -2.24
N TYR A 124 9.66 1.42 -1.97
CA TYR A 124 8.91 1.56 -0.72
C TYR A 124 8.01 0.34 -0.46
N ASP A 125 7.29 -0.10 -1.50
CA ASP A 125 6.39 -1.22 -1.43
C ASP A 125 7.14 -2.55 -1.28
N GLN A 126 8.01 -2.87 -2.23
CA GLN A 126 8.61 -4.21 -2.31
C GLN A 126 9.68 -4.46 -1.24
N LEU A 127 10.51 -3.47 -0.90
CA LEU A 127 11.56 -3.62 0.14
C LEU A 127 11.09 -3.18 1.54
N GLY A 128 9.99 -2.43 1.60
CA GLY A 128 9.35 -2.00 2.84
C GLY A 128 8.08 -2.80 3.12
N THR A 129 6.95 -2.30 2.67
CA THR A 129 5.61 -2.72 3.14
C THR A 129 5.24 -4.16 2.80
N PHE A 130 5.70 -4.69 1.66
CA PHE A 130 5.48 -6.08 1.25
C PHE A 130 6.28 -7.06 2.10
N ILE A 131 7.59 -6.84 2.26
CA ILE A 131 8.41 -7.67 3.17
C ILE A 131 7.88 -7.58 4.59
N ALA A 132 7.46 -6.38 5.03
CA ALA A 132 6.79 -6.18 6.30
C ALA A 132 5.50 -7.00 6.42
N LEU A 133 4.63 -7.03 5.41
CA LEU A 133 3.44 -7.89 5.42
C LEU A 133 3.83 -9.37 5.57
N ALA A 134 4.80 -9.82 4.78
CA ALA A 134 5.24 -11.22 4.81
C ALA A 134 5.83 -11.61 6.16
N THR A 135 6.60 -10.72 6.79
CA THR A 135 7.29 -10.96 8.07
C THR A 135 6.45 -10.51 9.26
N TYR A 136 6.39 -9.21 9.52
CA TYR A 136 5.63 -8.56 10.59
C TYR A 136 4.15 -8.92 10.56
N GLY A 137 3.50 -8.86 9.39
CA GLY A 137 2.08 -9.22 9.28
C GLY A 137 1.79 -10.68 9.66
N THR A 138 2.68 -11.60 9.26
CA THR A 138 2.62 -13.01 9.68
C THR A 138 2.83 -13.15 11.19
N LEU A 139 3.79 -12.43 11.78
CA LEU A 139 4.04 -12.44 13.22
C LEU A 139 2.84 -11.91 14.02
N ILE A 140 2.27 -10.77 13.62
CA ILE A 140 1.06 -10.22 14.27
C ILE A 140 -0.10 -11.20 14.17
N THR A 141 -0.30 -11.83 13.01
CA THR A 141 -1.32 -12.86 12.85
C THR A 141 -1.09 -14.02 13.82
N ALA A 142 0.14 -14.51 13.98
CA ALA A 142 0.47 -15.60 14.91
C ALA A 142 0.20 -15.23 16.37
N LEU A 143 0.57 -14.01 16.76
CA LEU A 143 0.48 -13.55 18.15
C LEU A 143 -0.95 -13.21 18.55
N TYR A 144 -1.73 -12.62 17.63
CA TYR A 144 -3.05 -12.07 17.93
C TYR A 144 -4.21 -12.96 17.52
N SER A 145 -4.04 -13.88 16.57
CA SER A 145 -5.07 -14.88 16.24
C SER A 145 -4.88 -16.18 17.03
N ASN A 146 -5.90 -17.04 17.06
CA ASN A 146 -5.80 -18.39 17.63
C ASN A 146 -5.06 -19.38 16.71
N ASN A 147 -4.53 -18.92 15.57
CA ASN A 147 -3.94 -19.78 14.56
C ASN A 147 -2.41 -19.87 14.73
N LYS A 148 -1.94 -20.95 15.34
CA LYS A 148 -0.54 -21.14 15.79
C LYS A 148 0.47 -21.56 14.70
N LYS A 149 0.09 -21.58 13.41
CA LYS A 149 0.93 -22.12 12.34
C LYS A 149 1.67 -21.04 11.57
N THR A 150 2.70 -20.45 12.17
CA THR A 150 3.66 -19.59 11.46
C THR A 150 5.07 -20.15 11.58
N THR A 151 5.67 -20.52 10.45
CA THR A 151 7.06 -20.95 10.38
C THR A 151 7.86 -20.00 9.49
N PRO A 152 9.16 -19.78 9.76
CA PRO A 152 10.02 -18.97 8.89
C PRO A 152 9.99 -19.41 7.43
N ARG A 153 9.85 -20.73 7.18
CA ARG A 153 9.71 -21.31 5.84
C ARG A 153 8.52 -20.72 5.07
N ILE A 154 7.37 -20.54 5.72
CA ILE A 154 6.17 -19.97 5.07
C ILE A 154 6.42 -18.51 4.66
N ILE A 155 7.13 -17.75 5.50
CA ILE A 155 7.46 -16.34 5.23
C ILE A 155 8.39 -16.24 4.03
N VAL A 156 9.51 -16.97 4.07
CA VAL A 156 10.49 -17.00 2.97
C VAL A 156 9.80 -17.43 1.68
N GLN A 157 9.01 -18.50 1.70
CA GLN A 157 8.27 -18.97 0.53
C GLN A 157 7.37 -17.87 -0.04
N LYS A 158 6.57 -17.19 0.78
CA LYS A 158 5.72 -16.09 0.32
C LYS A 158 6.50 -14.97 -0.36
N VAL A 159 7.67 -14.58 0.18
CA VAL A 159 8.50 -13.52 -0.38
C VAL A 159 9.08 -13.95 -1.74
N ILE A 160 9.71 -15.12 -1.80
CA ILE A 160 10.40 -15.57 -3.02
C ILE A 160 9.44 -16.00 -4.14
N THR A 161 8.19 -16.38 -3.82
CA THR A 161 7.19 -16.73 -4.82
C THR A 161 6.27 -15.56 -5.21
N PHE A 162 6.50 -14.36 -4.68
CA PHE A 162 5.67 -13.21 -5.01
C PHE A 162 6.12 -12.60 -6.35
N PRO A 163 5.25 -12.59 -7.39
CA PRO A 163 5.68 -12.19 -8.73
C PRO A 163 6.30 -10.79 -8.81
N PRO A 164 5.73 -9.74 -8.18
CA PRO A 164 6.34 -8.41 -8.18
C PRO A 164 7.75 -8.37 -7.56
N PHE A 165 7.99 -9.14 -6.50
CA PHE A 165 9.30 -9.20 -5.85
C PHE A 165 10.31 -9.93 -6.75
N MET A 166 9.90 -11.01 -7.43
CA MET A 166 10.74 -11.66 -8.43
C MET A 166 11.07 -10.72 -9.58
N SER A 167 10.08 -9.97 -10.09
CA SER A 167 10.30 -8.96 -11.13
C SER A 167 11.23 -7.85 -10.67
N LEU A 168 11.20 -7.46 -9.40
CA LEU A 168 12.13 -6.48 -8.85
C LEU A 168 13.57 -6.99 -8.87
N ILE A 169 13.80 -8.24 -8.44
CA ILE A 169 15.13 -8.85 -8.48
C ILE A 169 15.65 -8.87 -9.92
N VAL A 170 14.82 -9.32 -10.87
CA VAL A 170 15.16 -9.32 -12.29
C VAL A 170 15.45 -7.91 -12.78
N ALA A 171 14.62 -6.93 -12.45
CA ALA A 171 14.78 -5.55 -12.89
C ALA A 171 16.08 -4.91 -12.39
N PHE A 172 16.52 -5.25 -11.17
CA PHE A 172 17.81 -4.79 -10.65
C PHE A 172 19.01 -5.34 -11.44
N CYS A 173 18.89 -6.53 -12.05
CA CYS A 173 19.93 -7.05 -12.94
C CYS A 173 20.04 -6.27 -14.27
N PHE A 174 19.06 -5.42 -14.57
CA PHE A 174 19.00 -4.62 -15.80
C PHE A 174 19.16 -3.10 -15.55
N LEU A 175 19.66 -2.68 -14.38
CA LEU A 175 19.91 -1.25 -14.13
C LEU A 175 20.79 -0.62 -15.22
N GLY A 176 20.37 0.52 -15.75
CA GLY A 176 21.04 1.24 -16.83
C GLY A 176 20.92 0.60 -18.21
N VAL A 177 20.17 -0.51 -18.35
CA VAL A 177 19.97 -1.19 -19.64
C VAL A 177 18.71 -0.64 -20.31
N GLU A 178 18.86 -0.21 -21.56
CA GLU A 178 17.74 0.11 -22.44
C GLU A 178 17.21 -1.15 -23.12
N PHE A 179 15.95 -1.50 -22.88
CA PHE A 179 15.33 -2.64 -23.55
C PHE A 179 15.02 -2.35 -25.02
N PRO A 180 15.08 -3.37 -25.90
CA PRO A 180 14.67 -3.23 -27.30
C PRO A 180 13.25 -2.67 -27.43
N PRO A 181 12.94 -1.89 -28.49
CA PRO A 181 11.63 -1.23 -28.64
C PRO A 181 10.43 -2.16 -28.49
N LEU A 182 10.52 -3.39 -29.01
CA LEU A 182 9.46 -4.40 -28.87
C LEU A 182 9.19 -4.77 -27.41
N VAL A 183 10.24 -5.06 -26.62
CA VAL A 183 10.11 -5.41 -25.20
C VAL A 183 9.55 -4.23 -24.42
N THR A 184 10.08 -3.03 -24.67
CA THR A 184 9.60 -1.79 -24.06
C THR A 184 8.11 -1.55 -24.36
N SER A 185 7.66 -1.74 -25.60
CA SER A 185 6.25 -1.59 -25.97
C SER A 185 5.36 -2.58 -25.25
N ILE A 186 5.74 -3.87 -25.21
CA ILE A 186 4.96 -4.91 -24.54
C ILE A 186 4.84 -4.61 -23.03
N LEU A 187 5.95 -4.29 -22.37
CA LEU A 187 5.95 -3.92 -20.95
C LEU A 187 5.09 -2.67 -20.71
N LYS A 188 5.16 -1.70 -21.61
CA LYS A 188 4.36 -0.47 -21.55
C LYS A 188 2.87 -0.77 -21.64
N ASP A 189 2.42 -1.55 -22.61
CA ASP A 189 1.01 -1.90 -22.81
C ASP A 189 0.41 -2.58 -21.57
N PHE A 190 1.11 -3.56 -20.99
CA PHE A 190 0.66 -4.20 -19.75
C PHE A 190 0.73 -3.26 -18.54
N SER A 191 1.79 -2.44 -18.42
CA SER A 191 1.92 -1.48 -17.31
C SER A 191 0.81 -0.43 -17.32
N TYR A 192 0.35 -0.01 -18.51
CA TYR A 192 -0.70 1.01 -18.66
C TYR A 192 -2.08 0.52 -18.23
N THR A 193 -2.28 -0.79 -18.12
CA THR A 193 -3.48 -1.34 -17.49
C THR A 193 -3.52 -1.15 -15.97
N LEU A 194 -2.37 -0.92 -15.32
CA LEU A 194 -2.27 -0.88 -13.86
C LEU A 194 -3.18 0.18 -13.25
N ILE A 195 -3.03 1.44 -13.68
CA ILE A 195 -3.73 2.59 -13.10
C ILE A 195 -5.25 2.46 -13.24
N PRO A 196 -5.83 2.29 -14.45
CA PRO A 196 -7.28 2.21 -14.59
C PRO A 196 -7.87 0.99 -13.87
N VAL A 197 -7.22 -0.18 -13.94
CA VAL A 197 -7.72 -1.39 -13.27
C VAL A 197 -7.64 -1.24 -11.75
N ALA A 198 -6.57 -0.68 -11.20
CA ALA A 198 -6.41 -0.43 -9.77
C ALA A 198 -7.50 0.51 -9.23
N LEU A 199 -7.77 1.62 -9.94
CA LEU A 199 -8.78 2.59 -9.54
C LEU A 199 -10.20 2.02 -9.60
N VAL A 200 -10.53 1.22 -10.62
CA VAL A 200 -11.82 0.51 -10.69
C VAL A 200 -11.94 -0.54 -9.59
N ALA A 201 -10.88 -1.33 -9.35
CA ALA A 201 -10.84 -2.31 -8.27
C ALA A 201 -11.03 -1.65 -6.90
N VAL A 202 -10.45 -0.47 -6.69
CA VAL A 202 -10.64 0.35 -5.49
C VAL A 202 -12.11 0.77 -5.36
N GLY A 203 -12.74 1.28 -6.42
CA GLY A 203 -14.15 1.66 -6.43
C GLY A 203 -15.09 0.48 -6.08
N LEU A 204 -14.80 -0.71 -6.61
CA LEU A 204 -15.58 -1.93 -6.33
C LEU A 204 -15.49 -2.36 -4.85
N GLN A 205 -14.44 -1.96 -4.13
CA GLN A 205 -14.21 -2.34 -2.72
C GLN A 205 -14.86 -1.39 -1.73
N LEU A 206 -15.36 -0.22 -2.17
CA LEU A 206 -15.96 0.76 -1.28
C LEU A 206 -17.26 0.24 -0.63
N LYS A 207 -17.21 -0.01 0.68
CA LYS A 207 -18.34 -0.46 1.49
C LYS A 207 -18.50 0.43 2.71
N PHE A 208 -19.58 1.21 2.77
CA PHE A 208 -19.87 2.11 3.88
C PHE A 208 -20.97 1.52 4.77
N LYS A 209 -20.58 0.70 5.75
CA LYS A 209 -21.49 0.19 6.79
C LYS A 209 -20.71 0.03 8.11
N MET A 210 -21.11 0.72 9.18
CA MET A 210 -20.45 0.53 10.48
C MET A 210 -21.35 0.77 11.71
N PRO A 211 -21.22 -0.05 12.77
CA PRO A 211 -21.79 0.23 14.10
C PRO A 211 -21.08 1.41 14.78
N LYS A 212 -21.78 2.10 15.68
CA LYS A 212 -21.20 3.21 16.47
C LYS A 212 -20.05 2.77 17.38
N SER A 213 -20.04 1.52 17.85
CA SER A 213 -19.01 0.97 18.74
C SER A 213 -17.60 0.96 18.13
N ASP A 214 -17.50 0.88 16.81
CA ASP A 214 -16.23 0.71 16.11
C ASP A 214 -15.62 2.05 15.66
N LEU A 215 -16.32 3.16 15.92
CA LEU A 215 -15.92 4.51 15.47
C LEU A 215 -14.61 4.97 16.10
N GLN A 216 -14.42 4.73 17.40
CA GLN A 216 -13.19 5.14 18.07
C GLN A 216 -11.94 4.43 17.52
N PRO A 217 -11.86 3.07 17.49
CA PRO A 217 -10.68 2.40 16.95
C PRO A 217 -10.50 2.68 15.46
N LEU A 218 -11.57 2.84 14.68
CA LEU A 218 -11.47 3.23 13.27
C LEU A 218 -10.82 4.61 13.12
N SER A 219 -11.33 5.63 13.81
CA SER A 219 -10.81 7.00 13.70
C SER A 219 -9.34 7.07 14.09
N ILE A 220 -8.95 6.36 15.15
CA ILE A 220 -7.55 6.33 15.58
C ILE A 220 -6.68 5.60 14.56
N ALA A 221 -7.15 4.47 13.99
CA ALA A 221 -6.42 3.79 12.92
C ALA A 221 -6.10 4.72 11.75
N LEU A 222 -7.11 5.49 11.32
CA LEU A 222 -6.99 6.41 10.21
C LEU A 222 -6.10 7.61 10.55
N ILE A 223 -6.17 8.14 11.77
CA ILE A 223 -5.24 9.19 12.23
C ILE A 223 -3.80 8.66 12.22
N ILE A 224 -3.57 7.46 12.76
CA ILE A 224 -2.24 6.83 12.75
C ILE A 224 -1.74 6.68 11.31
N LYS A 225 -2.58 6.17 10.42
CA LYS A 225 -2.16 5.88 9.06
C LYS A 225 -1.96 7.13 8.21
N LEU A 226 -2.96 8.00 8.18
CA LEU A 226 -3.08 9.08 7.19
C LEU A 226 -2.46 10.40 7.67
N ILE A 227 -2.16 10.54 8.97
CA ILE A 227 -1.60 11.76 9.56
C ILE A 227 -0.27 11.44 10.25
N ILE A 228 -0.27 10.54 11.23
CA ILE A 228 0.95 10.21 12.00
C ILE A 228 1.99 9.54 11.10
N GLY A 229 1.60 8.64 10.21
CA GLY A 229 2.50 7.98 9.24
C GLY A 229 3.34 8.97 8.42
N PRO A 230 2.72 9.89 7.67
CA PRO A 230 3.41 10.98 6.96
C PRO A 230 4.29 11.84 7.86
N ILE A 231 3.83 12.19 9.06
CA ILE A 231 4.61 12.99 10.02
C ILE A 231 5.87 12.24 10.43
N ILE A 232 5.77 10.94 10.74
CA ILE A 232 6.92 10.09 11.03
C ILE A 232 7.88 10.08 9.83
N ALA A 233 7.37 9.85 8.63
CA ALA A 233 8.19 9.82 7.42
C ALA A 233 8.95 11.13 7.20
N TYR A 234 8.28 12.27 7.41
CA TYR A 234 8.89 13.59 7.32
C TYR A 234 10.01 13.77 8.35
N PHE A 235 9.76 13.43 9.62
CA PHE A 235 10.79 13.54 10.66
C PHE A 235 11.97 12.60 10.42
N VAL A 236 11.75 11.41 9.87
CA VAL A 236 12.83 10.50 9.46
C VAL A 236 13.65 11.14 8.34
N ALA A 237 13.00 11.71 7.31
CA ALA A 237 13.71 12.41 6.24
C ALA A 237 14.54 13.59 6.78
N VAL A 238 14.01 14.35 7.74
CA VAL A 238 14.75 15.44 8.42
C VAL A 238 15.93 14.90 9.22
N LEU A 239 15.73 13.83 9.99
CA LEU A 239 16.76 13.22 10.85
C LEU A 239 17.99 12.76 10.04
N PHE A 240 17.76 12.20 8.86
CA PHE A 240 18.81 11.70 7.97
C PHE A 240 19.31 12.73 6.94
N GLY A 241 18.77 13.97 6.96
CA GLY A 241 19.16 15.02 6.01
C GLY A 241 18.74 14.76 4.56
N TRP A 242 17.68 13.98 4.35
CA TRP A 242 17.13 13.63 3.02
C TRP A 242 16.07 14.62 2.52
N GLN A 243 15.98 15.79 3.13
CA GLN A 243 14.97 16.80 2.80
C GLN A 243 15.04 17.17 1.32
N HIS A 244 13.87 17.41 0.72
CA HIS A 244 13.73 17.86 -0.68
C HIS A 244 14.29 16.90 -1.73
N THR A 245 14.44 15.61 -1.39
CA THR A 245 14.75 14.58 -2.38
C THR A 245 13.46 13.99 -2.93
N LEU A 246 13.46 13.66 -4.23
CA LEU A 246 12.32 12.98 -4.84
C LEU A 246 11.97 11.67 -4.11
N ALA A 247 12.99 10.94 -3.64
CA ALA A 247 12.81 9.71 -2.88
C ALA A 247 12.13 9.94 -1.53
N SER A 248 12.52 10.98 -0.77
CA SER A 248 11.86 11.32 0.50
C SER A 248 10.41 11.76 0.29
N ASP A 249 10.16 12.60 -0.71
CA ASP A 249 8.83 13.16 -0.96
C ASP A 249 7.84 12.07 -1.35
N VAL A 250 8.28 11.15 -2.22
CA VAL A 250 7.54 9.92 -2.54
C VAL A 250 7.27 9.11 -1.29
N SER A 251 8.27 8.92 -0.43
CA SER A 251 8.14 8.12 0.80
C SER A 251 7.19 8.72 1.83
N ILE A 252 7.13 10.05 1.93
CA ILE A 252 6.21 10.77 2.82
C ILE A 252 4.77 10.60 2.33
N LEU A 253 4.55 10.72 1.02
CA LEU A 253 3.23 10.47 0.42
C LEU A 253 2.82 9.00 0.57
N GLU A 254 3.74 8.07 0.34
CA GLU A 254 3.54 6.62 0.52
C GLU A 254 3.19 6.23 1.96
N ALA A 255 3.78 6.91 2.95
CA ALA A 255 3.44 6.72 4.35
C ALA A 255 1.99 7.12 4.67
N GLY A 256 1.44 8.07 3.90
CA GLY A 256 0.05 8.55 3.98
C GLY A 256 -0.94 7.82 3.09
N MET A 257 -0.51 6.78 2.37
CA MET A 257 -1.42 5.98 1.56
C MET A 257 -2.41 5.21 2.41
N SER A 258 -3.52 4.82 1.77
CA SER A 258 -4.57 4.04 2.40
C SER A 258 -4.05 2.76 3.08
N PRO A 259 -4.78 2.23 4.08
CA PRO A 259 -4.51 0.92 4.66
C PRO A 259 -4.40 -0.19 3.60
N MET A 260 -3.42 -1.07 3.77
CA MET A 260 -3.19 -2.19 2.86
C MET A 260 -4.41 -3.13 2.80
N ILE A 261 -4.94 -3.32 1.59
CA ILE A 261 -6.12 -4.18 1.33
C ILE A 261 -5.86 -5.62 1.77
N THR A 262 -4.70 -6.17 1.43
CA THR A 262 -4.31 -7.55 1.77
C THR A 262 -4.16 -7.75 3.27
N ALA A 263 -3.62 -6.76 4.00
CA ALA A 263 -3.54 -6.79 5.46
C ALA A 263 -4.95 -6.83 6.10
N GLY A 264 -5.88 -6.01 5.58
CA GLY A 264 -7.28 -6.03 6.02
C GLY A 264 -7.99 -7.34 5.71
N ALA A 265 -7.74 -7.93 4.53
CA ALA A 265 -8.26 -9.23 4.17
C ALA A 265 -7.73 -10.34 5.09
N ILE A 266 -6.43 -10.33 5.41
CA ILE A 266 -5.82 -11.28 6.35
C ILE A 266 -6.45 -11.13 7.74
N ALA A 267 -6.55 -9.90 8.25
CA ALA A 267 -7.18 -9.62 9.55
C ALA A 267 -8.62 -10.17 9.59
N ALA A 268 -9.40 -9.92 8.55
CA ALA A 268 -10.77 -10.42 8.45
C ALA A 268 -10.85 -11.95 8.40
N MET A 269 -10.01 -12.61 7.58
CA MET A 269 -9.99 -14.07 7.44
C MET A 269 -9.60 -14.78 8.74
N VAL A 270 -8.70 -14.20 9.53
CA VAL A 270 -8.20 -14.80 10.78
C VAL A 270 -8.97 -14.33 12.03
N GLY A 271 -10.09 -13.62 11.85
CA GLY A 271 -11.00 -13.23 12.93
C GLY A 271 -10.55 -12.02 13.75
N LEU A 272 -9.56 -11.24 13.30
CA LEU A 272 -9.10 -10.03 13.96
C LEU A 272 -10.02 -8.86 13.62
N ALA A 273 -11.12 -8.72 14.37
CA ALA A 273 -12.13 -7.68 14.19
C ALA A 273 -12.55 -7.43 12.72
N PRO A 274 -13.07 -8.45 12.00
CA PRO A 274 -13.22 -8.42 10.53
C PRO A 274 -13.99 -7.23 9.97
N ARG A 275 -15.04 -6.80 10.69
CA ARG A 275 -15.87 -5.65 10.31
C ARG A 275 -15.08 -4.35 10.40
N LEU A 276 -14.32 -4.16 11.48
CA LEU A 276 -13.45 -3.00 11.70
C LEU A 276 -12.31 -2.96 10.67
N SER A 277 -11.62 -4.07 10.42
CA SER A 277 -10.51 -4.12 9.45
C SER A 277 -10.98 -3.74 8.05
N THR A 278 -12.12 -4.28 7.62
CA THR A 278 -12.72 -3.97 6.30
C THR A 278 -13.13 -2.50 6.23
N ALA A 279 -13.71 -1.96 7.30
CA ALA A 279 -14.10 -0.56 7.35
C ALA A 279 -12.88 0.38 7.28
N ILE A 280 -11.82 0.12 8.05
CA ILE A 280 -10.60 0.94 8.02
C ILE A 280 -10.00 0.98 6.61
N VAL A 281 -9.94 -0.16 5.90
CA VAL A 281 -9.50 -0.19 4.51
C VAL A 281 -10.43 0.64 3.61
N GLY A 282 -11.73 0.42 3.66
CA GLY A 282 -12.69 1.11 2.79
C GLY A 282 -12.72 2.64 3.00
N TYR A 283 -12.82 3.09 4.25
CA TYR A 283 -12.79 4.52 4.58
C TYR A 283 -11.41 5.13 4.35
N GLY A 284 -10.35 4.39 4.69
CA GLY A 284 -8.98 4.86 4.53
C GLY A 284 -8.59 5.08 3.08
N ILE A 285 -9.11 4.28 2.14
CA ILE A 285 -8.99 4.53 0.69
C ILE A 285 -9.52 5.93 0.34
N VAL A 286 -10.78 6.21 0.67
CA VAL A 286 -11.42 7.48 0.27
C VAL A 286 -10.75 8.67 0.93
N ILE A 287 -10.47 8.57 2.24
CA ILE A 287 -9.88 9.65 3.01
C ILE A 287 -8.43 9.89 2.57
N SER A 288 -7.68 8.83 2.20
CA SER A 288 -6.30 8.96 1.72
C SER A 288 -6.18 9.84 0.48
N PHE A 289 -7.18 9.87 -0.41
CA PHE A 289 -7.14 10.76 -1.57
C PHE A 289 -7.07 12.22 -1.14
N LEU A 290 -7.91 12.63 -0.18
CA LEU A 290 -7.91 13.99 0.32
C LEU A 290 -6.64 14.29 1.12
N THR A 291 -6.25 13.40 2.04
CA THR A 291 -5.09 13.66 2.92
C THR A 291 -3.79 13.69 2.12
N THR A 292 -3.58 12.77 1.20
CA THR A 292 -2.37 12.73 0.36
C THR A 292 -2.32 13.89 -0.64
N TYR A 293 -3.47 14.35 -1.15
CA TYR A 293 -3.53 15.57 -1.94
C TYR A 293 -3.14 16.81 -1.12
N VAL A 294 -3.59 16.92 0.12
CA VAL A 294 -3.17 18.02 1.00
C VAL A 294 -1.68 17.95 1.28
N ILE A 295 -1.15 16.77 1.61
CA ILE A 295 0.29 16.57 1.87
C ILE A 295 1.11 16.95 0.62
N SER A 296 0.68 16.56 -0.58
CA SER A 296 1.40 16.89 -1.82
C SER A 296 1.39 18.38 -2.20
N ARG A 297 0.56 19.20 -1.55
CA ARG A 297 0.60 20.67 -1.68
C ARG A 297 1.54 21.34 -0.68
N ILE A 298 1.96 20.62 0.37
CA ILE A 298 2.79 21.14 1.45
C ILE A 298 4.27 20.79 1.22
N LEU A 299 4.54 19.63 0.59
CA LEU A 299 5.87 19.23 0.11
C LEU A 299 6.28 20.05 -1.12
#